data_AF-A0A928VNJ3-F1
#
_entry.id   AF-A0A928VNJ3-F1
#
_cell.length_a   1.000
_cell.length_b   1.000
_cell.length_c   1.000
_cell.angle_alpha   90.00
_cell.angle_beta   90.00
_cell.angle_gamma   90.00
#
_symmetry.space_group_name_H-M   'P 1'
#
loop_
_entity.id
_entity.type
_entity.pdbx_description
1 polymer ?
#
loop_
_entity_poly.entity_id
_entity_poly.type
_entity_poly.pdbx_seq_one_letter_code
_entity_poly.pdbx_strand_id
1 'polypeptide(L)'
;MTNVASPPETQNFLSFSVNSQVAGLLPSLQLVEVLSVTTESIVPISGTAEAVMGVCNWRGEVLWLIDVGATLQAGRLCDHNLLLPQYNVIIAKSPQGPVGLVVETVGQMCWVDPNDVAPAPPLGQTPTASLPPLPYLQGYWQSPEQSEIFAILDLERLLQAL
;
A
#
# COMPACT_ATOMS: atom_id res chain seq x y z
N MET A 1 4.91 -39.48 -20.93
CA MET A 1 4.01 -38.63 -20.14
C MET A 1 4.74 -37.32 -19.92
N THR A 2 4.46 -36.33 -20.75
CA THR A 2 5.12 -35.02 -20.68
C THR A 2 4.41 -34.23 -19.59
N ASN A 3 5.10 -33.97 -18.49
CA ASN A 3 4.60 -33.10 -17.42
C ASN A 3 4.54 -31.68 -17.99
N VAL A 4 3.37 -31.24 -18.42
CA VAL A 4 3.14 -29.84 -18.78
C VAL A 4 3.05 -29.12 -17.44
N ALA A 5 4.16 -28.53 -17.01
CA ALA A 5 4.15 -27.61 -15.88
C ALA A 5 3.09 -26.53 -16.20
N SER A 6 2.12 -26.34 -15.30
CA SER A 6 1.21 -25.21 -15.37
C SER A 6 2.04 -23.93 -15.57
N PRO A 7 1.63 -23.00 -16.44
CA PRO A 7 2.30 -21.70 -16.51
C PRO A 7 2.34 -21.11 -15.09
N PRO A 8 3.42 -20.38 -14.72
CA PRO A 8 3.46 -19.73 -13.41
C PRO A 8 2.18 -18.90 -13.27
N GLU A 9 1.41 -19.16 -12.21
CA GLU A 9 0.21 -18.38 -11.91
C GLU A 9 0.69 -17.00 -11.48
N THR A 10 0.80 -16.08 -12.43
CA THR A 10 1.13 -14.69 -12.17
C THR A 10 0.03 -14.09 -11.32
N GLN A 11 0.43 -13.36 -10.29
CA GLN A 11 -0.50 -12.68 -9.40
C GLN A 11 -0.62 -11.21 -9.83
N ASN A 12 -1.83 -10.68 -9.75
CA ASN A 12 -2.12 -9.32 -10.15
C ASN A 12 -2.10 -8.37 -8.94
N PHE A 13 -1.50 -7.19 -9.12
CA PHE A 13 -1.30 -6.18 -8.08
C PHE A 13 -1.65 -4.80 -8.60
N LEU A 14 -2.22 -3.94 -7.76
CA LEU A 14 -2.33 -2.52 -8.03
C LEU A 14 -1.08 -1.81 -7.54
N SER A 15 -0.42 -1.05 -8.42
CA SER A 15 0.69 -0.18 -8.04
C SER A 15 0.21 1.16 -7.47
N PHE A 16 1.02 1.75 -6.60
CA PHE A 16 0.83 3.09 -6.06
C PHE A 16 2.17 3.74 -5.72
N SER A 17 2.18 5.06 -5.57
CA SER A 17 3.35 5.80 -5.09
C SER A 17 3.06 6.53 -3.79
N VAL A 18 4.15 6.78 -3.06
CA VAL A 18 4.18 7.64 -1.89
C VAL A 18 5.36 8.59 -2.03
N ASN A 19 5.08 9.89 -1.89
CA ASN A 19 6.03 11.00 -1.90
C ASN A 19 7.03 10.97 -3.06
N SER A 20 6.64 10.42 -4.21
CA SER A 20 7.48 10.23 -5.40
C SER A 20 8.79 9.48 -5.13
N GLN A 21 8.89 8.76 -4.01
CA GLN A 21 10.10 8.11 -3.52
C GLN A 21 9.93 6.61 -3.35
N VAL A 22 8.71 6.18 -3.04
CA VAL A 22 8.39 4.79 -2.74
C VAL A 22 7.27 4.32 -3.64
N ALA A 23 7.54 3.27 -4.40
CA ALA A 23 6.55 2.53 -5.15
C ALA A 23 6.12 1.28 -4.37
N GLY A 24 4.82 1.04 -4.31
CA GLY A 24 4.25 -0.10 -3.60
C GLY A 24 3.26 -0.88 -4.44
N LEU A 25 3.01 -2.12 -4.04
CA LEU A 25 2.05 -3.03 -4.65
C LEU A 25 1.08 -3.57 -3.59
N LEU A 26 -0.20 -3.52 -3.94
CA LEU A 26 -1.29 -4.15 -3.19
C LEU A 26 -1.89 -5.29 -4.03
N PRO A 27 -2.05 -6.51 -3.48
CA PRO A 27 -2.72 -7.59 -4.20
C PRO A 27 -4.11 -7.19 -4.71
N SER A 28 -4.41 -7.46 -5.99
CA SER A 28 -5.71 -7.12 -6.57
C SER A 28 -6.87 -7.84 -5.90
N LEU A 29 -6.60 -9.00 -5.28
CA LEU A 29 -7.58 -9.77 -4.52
C LEU A 29 -8.05 -9.05 -3.25
N GLN A 30 -7.24 -8.12 -2.72
CA GLN A 30 -7.59 -7.27 -1.58
C GLN A 30 -8.20 -5.95 -2.02
N LEU A 31 -8.02 -5.54 -3.28
CA LEU A 31 -8.55 -4.29 -3.82
C LEU A 31 -10.09 -4.34 -3.92
N VAL A 32 -10.75 -3.36 -3.31
CA VAL A 32 -12.20 -3.17 -3.42
C VAL A 32 -12.50 -2.09 -4.45
N GLU A 33 -11.96 -0.89 -4.23
CA GLU A 33 -12.10 0.25 -5.15
C GLU A 33 -11.04 1.31 -4.87
N VAL A 34 -10.96 2.29 -5.77
CA VAL A 34 -10.10 3.47 -5.64
C VAL A 34 -11.00 4.70 -5.72
N LEU A 35 -10.82 5.64 -4.79
CA LEU A 35 -11.61 6.86 -4.75
C LEU A 35 -10.77 8.06 -4.30
N SER A 36 -11.31 9.26 -4.51
CA SER A 36 -10.73 10.50 -3.99
C SER A 36 -11.57 10.98 -2.81
N VAL A 37 -10.94 11.14 -1.64
CA VAL A 37 -11.57 11.64 -0.41
C VAL A 37 -11.18 13.09 -0.20
N THR A 38 -12.14 13.99 0.01
CA THR A 38 -11.82 15.37 0.35
C THR A 38 -11.39 15.46 1.81
N THR A 39 -10.44 16.35 2.11
CA THR A 39 -9.92 16.52 3.47
C THR A 39 -11.01 16.90 4.46
N GLU A 40 -12.00 17.68 4.03
CA GLU A 40 -13.16 18.08 4.85
C GLU A 40 -14.07 16.90 5.24
N SER A 41 -14.03 15.79 4.49
CA SER A 41 -14.83 14.59 4.80
C SER A 41 -14.15 13.63 5.77
N ILE A 42 -12.89 13.90 6.12
CA ILE A 42 -12.11 13.11 7.07
C ILE A 42 -12.34 13.65 8.48
N VAL A 43 -12.87 12.79 9.35
CA VAL A 43 -13.05 13.09 10.77
C VAL A 43 -11.84 12.53 11.53
N PRO A 44 -10.94 13.39 12.04
CA PRO A 44 -9.78 12.93 12.79
C PRO A 44 -10.20 12.29 14.12
N ILE A 45 -9.57 11.18 14.48
CA ILE A 45 -9.82 10.47 15.74
C ILE A 45 -8.62 10.66 16.66
N SER A 46 -8.87 11.05 17.92
CA SER A 46 -7.81 11.21 18.93
C SER A 46 -7.45 9.86 19.56
N GLY A 47 -6.18 9.69 19.93
CA GLY A 47 -5.71 8.49 20.63
C GLY A 47 -5.45 7.27 19.74
N THR A 48 -5.37 7.47 18.42
CA THR A 48 -4.99 6.43 17.44
C THR A 48 -3.50 6.49 17.11
N ALA A 49 -3.00 5.47 16.41
CA ALA A 49 -1.65 5.48 15.86
C ALA A 49 -1.43 6.69 14.93
N GLU A 50 -0.19 7.17 14.85
CA GLU A 50 0.19 8.36 14.07
C GLU A 50 -0.12 8.22 12.57
N ALA A 51 -0.11 6.98 12.07
CA ALA A 51 -0.45 6.68 10.69
C ALA A 51 -1.97 6.69 10.41
N VAL A 52 -2.82 6.76 11.42
CA VAL A 52 -4.27 6.86 11.22
C VAL A 52 -4.64 8.33 11.04
N MET A 53 -5.16 8.68 9.86
CA MET A 53 -5.63 10.04 9.56
C MET A 53 -7.00 10.33 10.19
N GLY A 54 -7.80 9.29 10.39
CA GLY A 54 -9.16 9.39 10.92
C GLY A 54 -10.10 8.42 10.22
N VAL A 55 -11.37 8.84 10.12
CA VAL A 55 -12.42 8.06 9.47
C VAL A 55 -13.21 8.91 8.48
N CYS A 56 -13.81 8.28 7.47
CA CYS A 56 -14.79 8.93 6.60
C CYS A 56 -16.04 8.04 6.40
N ASN A 57 -17.11 8.62 5.87
CA ASN A 57 -18.27 7.82 5.46
C ASN A 57 -17.96 7.12 4.15
N TRP A 58 -18.13 5.80 4.13
CA TRP A 58 -18.04 5.00 2.93
C TRP A 58 -19.29 4.15 2.78
N ARG A 59 -20.18 4.56 1.87
CA ARG A 59 -21.45 3.87 1.58
C ARG A 59 -22.31 3.64 2.83
N GLY A 60 -22.30 4.58 3.78
CA GLY A 60 -23.03 4.48 5.04
C GLY A 60 -22.25 3.82 6.18
N GLU A 61 -21.08 3.27 5.90
CA GLU A 61 -20.19 2.63 6.89
C GLU A 61 -19.04 3.56 7.28
N VAL A 62 -18.40 3.27 8.43
CA VAL A 62 -17.19 3.97 8.88
C VAL A 62 -15.98 3.33 8.22
N LEU A 63 -15.25 4.10 7.42
CA LEU A 63 -13.99 3.68 6.80
C LEU A 63 -12.81 4.33 7.50
N TRP A 64 -11.91 3.51 8.05
CA TRP A 64 -10.65 3.97 8.61
C TRP A 64 -9.67 4.36 7.50
N LEU A 65 -9.02 5.51 7.64
CA LEU A 65 -8.05 6.02 6.68
C LEU A 65 -6.64 5.98 7.29
N ILE A 66 -5.75 5.29 6.60
CA ILE A 66 -4.35 5.08 7.00
C ILE A 66 -3.44 5.77 6.01
N ASP A 67 -2.59 6.68 6.50
CA ASP A 67 -1.53 7.32 5.74
C ASP A 67 -0.42 6.30 5.44
N VAL A 68 -0.35 5.85 4.18
CA VAL A 68 0.67 4.87 3.77
C VAL A 68 2.07 5.45 3.89
N GLY A 69 2.26 6.76 3.68
CA GLY A 69 3.57 7.39 3.86
C GLY A 69 4.04 7.43 5.31
N ALA A 70 3.11 7.62 6.24
CA ALA A 70 3.38 7.44 7.66
C ALA A 70 3.77 5.99 7.98
N THR A 71 3.03 5.01 7.47
CA THR A 71 3.36 3.59 7.70
C THR A 71 4.74 3.28 7.16
N LEU A 72 5.01 3.57 5.88
CA LEU A 72 6.26 3.27 5.20
C LEU A 72 7.46 4.09 5.70
N GLN A 73 7.27 4.99 6.68
CA GLN A 73 8.27 5.95 7.15
C GLN A 73 8.89 6.76 6.00
N ALA A 74 8.10 6.98 4.93
CA ALA A 74 8.49 7.71 3.73
C ALA A 74 8.09 9.20 3.82
N GLY A 75 7.62 9.65 4.99
CA GLY A 75 7.04 10.98 5.22
C GLY A 75 5.51 10.95 5.15
N ARG A 76 4.85 11.63 6.08
CA ARG A 76 3.39 11.64 6.18
C ARG A 76 2.80 12.45 5.03
N LEU A 77 1.82 11.89 4.33
CA LEU A 77 1.10 12.56 3.25
C LEU A 77 0.27 13.74 3.77
N CYS A 78 -0.11 13.71 5.05
CA CYS A 78 -0.81 14.81 5.70
C CYS A 78 0.10 15.97 6.16
N ASP A 79 1.42 15.75 6.30
CA ASP A 79 2.33 16.73 6.92
C ASP A 79 3.04 17.65 5.92
N HIS A 80 2.93 17.39 4.61
CA HIS A 80 3.64 18.14 3.56
C HIS A 80 3.13 19.57 3.36
N ASN A 81 3.11 20.42 4.40
CA ASN A 81 2.89 21.88 4.45
C ASN A 81 1.70 22.47 3.65
N LEU A 82 0.90 21.62 3.01
CA LEU A 82 -0.33 21.87 2.29
C LEU A 82 -1.20 20.65 2.59
N LEU A 83 -2.20 20.81 3.44
CA LEU A 83 -3.33 19.88 3.44
C LEU A 83 -3.86 19.86 2.00
N LEU A 84 -3.71 18.73 1.33
CA LEU A 84 -4.24 18.57 -0.01
C LEU A 84 -5.76 18.76 0.05
N PRO A 85 -6.41 19.30 -0.99
CA PRO A 85 -7.87 19.40 -1.00
C PRO A 85 -8.53 18.01 -1.05
N GLN A 86 -7.82 17.02 -1.58
CA GLN A 86 -8.26 15.65 -1.70
C GLN A 86 -7.07 14.68 -1.62
N TYR A 87 -7.37 13.46 -1.19
CA TYR A 87 -6.45 12.35 -1.08
C TYR A 87 -6.90 11.19 -1.96
N ASN A 88 -5.94 10.48 -2.56
CA ASN A 88 -6.22 9.22 -3.24
C ASN A 88 -6.28 8.10 -2.21
N VAL A 89 -7.38 7.34 -2.22
CA VAL A 89 -7.63 6.27 -1.26
C VAL A 89 -7.87 4.96 -1.99
N ILE A 90 -7.03 3.98 -1.70
CA ILE A 90 -7.22 2.59 -2.14
C ILE A 90 -7.99 1.89 -1.03
N ILE A 91 -9.22 1.47 -1.31
CA ILE A 91 -9.99 0.67 -0.36
C ILE A 91 -9.57 -0.78 -0.50
N ALA A 92 -9.01 -1.31 0.57
CA ALA A 92 -8.55 -2.67 0.66
C ALA A 92 -9.37 -3.46 1.68
N LYS A 93 -9.65 -4.73 1.38
CA LYS A 93 -10.37 -5.63 2.29
C LYS A 93 -9.36 -6.35 3.19
N SER A 94 -9.56 -6.23 4.49
CA SER A 94 -8.88 -7.04 5.51
C SER A 94 -9.86 -8.02 6.18
N PRO A 95 -9.38 -9.00 6.97
CA PRO A 95 -10.25 -9.85 7.78
C PRO A 95 -11.15 -9.09 8.76
N GLN A 96 -10.75 -7.89 9.19
CA GLN A 96 -11.48 -7.04 10.14
C GLN A 96 -12.48 -6.10 9.44
N GLY A 97 -12.45 -6.03 8.10
CA GLY A 97 -13.28 -5.14 7.31
C GLY A 97 -12.48 -4.32 6.29
N PRO A 98 -13.19 -3.48 5.51
CA PRO A 98 -12.57 -2.57 4.57
C PRO A 98 -11.77 -1.48 5.30
N VAL A 99 -10.64 -1.11 4.72
CA VAL A 99 -9.79 -0.02 5.19
C VAL A 99 -9.32 0.83 4.00
N GLY A 100 -9.24 2.14 4.19
CA GLY A 100 -8.73 3.07 3.19
C GLY A 100 -7.24 3.30 3.38
N LEU A 101 -6.45 2.95 2.38
CA LEU A 101 -5.02 3.26 2.30
C LEU A 101 -4.86 4.57 1.53
N VAL A 102 -4.42 5.61 2.23
CA VAL A 102 -4.16 6.92 1.65
C VAL A 102 -2.78 6.91 1.01
N VAL A 103 -2.74 7.19 -0.30
CA VAL A 103 -1.53 7.18 -1.13
C VAL A 103 -1.40 8.50 -1.89
N GLU A 104 -0.21 8.77 -2.42
CA GLU A 104 0.00 9.97 -3.24
C GLU A 104 -0.60 9.77 -4.63
N THR A 105 -0.18 8.73 -5.34
CA THR A 105 -0.74 8.38 -6.65
C THR A 105 -1.12 6.91 -6.71
N VAL A 106 -2.17 6.62 -7.48
CA VAL A 106 -2.57 5.26 -7.82
C VAL A 106 -2.07 4.99 -9.23
N GLY A 107 -1.30 3.92 -9.37
CA GLY A 107 -0.72 3.48 -10.62
C GLY A 107 -1.62 2.51 -11.38
N GLN A 108 -0.96 1.63 -12.13
CA GLN A 108 -1.58 0.63 -13.00
C GLN A 108 -1.58 -0.76 -12.36
N MET A 109 -2.34 -1.68 -12.96
CA MET A 109 -2.28 -3.10 -12.61
C MET A 109 -0.99 -3.73 -13.15
N CYS A 110 -0.34 -4.53 -12.33
CA CYS A 110 0.92 -5.21 -12.63
C CYS A 110 0.76 -6.72 -12.44
N TRP A 111 1.27 -7.49 -13.39
CA TRP A 111 1.36 -8.95 -13.28
C TRP A 111 2.74 -9.31 -12.75
N VAL A 112 2.77 -9.98 -11.61
CA VAL A 112 4.01 -10.36 -10.93
C VAL A 112 4.09 -11.88 -10.91
N ASP A 113 5.16 -12.44 -11.46
CA ASP A 113 5.50 -13.84 -11.22
C ASP A 113 6.02 -13.97 -9.78
N PRO A 114 5.44 -14.85 -8.95
CA PRO A 114 5.92 -15.06 -7.59
C PRO A 114 7.42 -15.43 -7.50
N ASN A 115 8.00 -15.99 -8.56
CA ASN A 115 9.42 -16.30 -8.63
C ASN A 115 10.31 -15.06 -8.82
N ASP A 116 9.75 -13.94 -9.28
CA ASP A 116 10.46 -12.66 -9.45
C ASP A 116 10.39 -11.79 -8.18
N VAL A 117 9.68 -12.24 -7.14
CA VAL A 117 9.59 -11.54 -5.87
C VAL A 117 10.82 -11.86 -5.03
N ALA A 118 11.67 -10.86 -4.82
CA ALA A 118 12.74 -10.95 -3.86
C ALA A 118 12.17 -10.87 -2.44
N PRO A 119 12.60 -11.73 -1.49
CA PRO A 119 12.15 -11.65 -0.11
C PRO A 119 12.54 -10.30 0.51
N ALA A 120 11.77 -9.85 1.50
CA ALA A 120 12.17 -8.69 2.28
C ALA A 120 13.55 -8.95 2.90
N PRO A 121 14.52 -8.03 2.74
CA PRO A 121 15.85 -8.26 3.26
C PRO A 121 15.84 -8.34 4.79
N PRO A 122 16.82 -9.05 5.38
CA PRO A 122 16.95 -9.13 6.83
C PRO A 122 16.97 -7.74 7.47
N LEU A 123 16.43 -7.63 8.70
CA LEU A 123 16.48 -6.40 9.51
C LEU A 123 17.89 -5.78 9.47
N GLY A 124 18.00 -4.56 8.94
CA GLY A 124 19.25 -3.80 8.81
C GLY A 124 19.86 -3.75 7.41
N GLN A 125 19.28 -4.44 6.42
CA GLN A 125 19.61 -4.27 5.00
C GLN A 125 18.39 -3.68 4.28
N THR A 126 18.59 -2.65 3.46
CA THR A 126 17.52 -2.03 2.67
C THR A 126 17.76 -2.33 1.19
N PRO A 127 16.76 -2.84 0.45
CA PRO A 127 16.94 -3.17 -0.97
C PRO A 127 16.78 -1.92 -1.85
N THR A 128 16.20 -0.86 -1.29
CA THR A 128 16.17 0.49 -1.85
C THR A 128 16.64 1.47 -0.77
N ALA A 129 17.33 2.54 -1.17
CA ALA A 129 17.78 3.59 -0.25
C ALA A 129 16.61 4.33 0.41
N SER A 130 15.40 4.20 -0.13
CA SER A 130 14.22 4.99 0.24
C SER A 130 13.29 4.32 1.24
N LEU A 131 13.50 3.04 1.61
CA LEU A 131 12.64 2.31 2.54
C LEU A 131 13.43 1.64 3.66
N PRO A 132 13.09 1.87 4.94
CA PRO A 132 13.64 1.10 6.05
C PRO A 132 13.14 -0.36 6.02
N PRO A 133 13.76 -1.27 6.78
CA PRO A 133 13.23 -2.62 6.96
C PRO A 133 11.95 -2.55 7.79
N LEU A 134 10.82 -2.96 7.19
CA LEU A 134 9.49 -2.88 7.80
C LEU A 134 8.88 -4.28 7.95
N PRO A 135 8.21 -4.60 9.07
CA PRO A 135 7.76 -5.96 9.39
C PRO A 135 6.57 -6.46 8.54
N TYR A 136 5.91 -5.56 7.82
CA TYR A 136 4.74 -5.82 6.98
C TYR A 136 5.04 -5.73 5.48
N LEU A 137 6.32 -5.82 5.09
CA LEU A 137 6.70 -6.03 3.70
C LEU A 137 6.82 -7.53 3.44
N GLN A 138 6.12 -8.01 2.39
CA GLN A 138 6.22 -9.40 1.94
C GLN A 138 7.51 -9.61 1.14
N GLY A 139 7.90 -8.59 0.37
CA GLY A 139 9.05 -8.63 -0.50
C GLY A 139 9.10 -7.42 -1.42
N TYR A 140 9.95 -7.53 -2.42
CA TYR A 140 10.17 -6.51 -3.43
C TYR A 140 10.11 -7.13 -4.81
N TRP A 141 9.50 -6.42 -5.74
CA TRP A 141 9.46 -6.81 -7.13
C TRP A 141 10.11 -5.72 -7.98
N GLN A 142 11.03 -6.12 -8.84
CA GLN A 142 11.64 -5.21 -9.80
C GLN A 142 10.87 -5.32 -11.11
N SER A 143 10.23 -4.22 -11.53
CA SER A 143 9.49 -4.18 -12.78
C SER A 143 10.43 -4.30 -13.98
N PRO A 144 10.23 -5.30 -14.87
CA PRO A 144 11.02 -5.43 -16.09
C PRO A 144 10.84 -4.23 -17.04
N GLU A 145 9.68 -3.58 -16.99
CA GLU A 145 9.32 -2.49 -17.90
C GLU A 145 9.82 -1.12 -17.41
N GLN A 146 9.70 -0.86 -16.10
CA GLN A 146 9.94 0.46 -15.53
C GLN A 146 11.32 0.59 -14.86
N SER A 147 12.09 -0.50 -14.74
CA SER A 147 13.34 -0.54 -13.96
C SER A 147 13.20 0.04 -12.54
N GLU A 148 11.98 -0.02 -12.00
CA GLU A 148 11.59 0.49 -10.69
C GLU A 148 11.36 -0.68 -9.73
N ILE A 149 11.71 -0.49 -8.47
CA ILE A 149 11.52 -1.49 -7.41
C ILE A 149 10.25 -1.14 -6.64
N PHE A 150 9.33 -2.09 -6.61
CA PHE A 150 8.08 -1.99 -5.89
C PHE A 150 8.13 -2.80 -4.59
N ALA A 151 7.69 -2.20 -3.48
CA ALA A 151 7.52 -2.90 -2.22
C ALA A 151 6.14 -3.58 -2.16
N ILE A 152 6.09 -4.88 -1.91
CA ILE A 152 4.83 -5.62 -1.78
C ILE A 152 4.37 -5.56 -0.32
N LEU A 153 3.19 -4.97 -0.11
CA LEU A 153 2.61 -4.81 1.23
C LEU A 153 1.85 -6.06 1.67
N ASP A 154 2.08 -6.46 2.92
CA ASP A 154 1.18 -7.33 3.66
C ASP A 154 0.18 -6.48 4.44
N LEU A 155 -1.04 -6.34 3.91
CA LEU A 155 -2.07 -5.52 4.54
C LEU A 155 -2.38 -5.97 5.97
N GLU A 156 -2.44 -7.28 6.23
CA GLU A 156 -2.82 -7.79 7.55
C GLU A 156 -1.73 -7.47 8.58
N ARG A 157 -0.47 -7.67 8.22
CA ARG A 157 0.65 -7.31 9.11
C ARG A 157 0.78 -5.81 9.29
N LEU A 158 0.47 -5.01 8.26
CA LEU A 158 0.48 -3.55 8.35
C LEU A 158 -0.53 -3.10 9.39
N LEU A 159 -1.76 -3.61 9.32
CA LEU A 159 -2.82 -3.27 10.28
C LEU A 159 -2.51 -3.75 11.71
N GLN A 160 -1.82 -4.87 11.87
CA GLN A 160 -1.38 -5.37 13.19
C GLN A 160 -0.23 -4.54 13.80
N ALA A 161 0.49 -3.77 12.99
CA ALA A 161 1.60 -2.93 13.43
C ALA A 161 1.16 -1.50 13.82
N LEU A 162 -0.12 -1.16 13.63
CA LEU A 162 -0.75 0.08 14.06
C LEU A 162 -1.28 -0.05 15.49
#